data_AF-A0A661FGV7-F1
#
_entry.id   AF-A0A661FGV7-F1
#
_cell.length_a   1.000
_cell.length_b   1.000
_cell.length_c   1.000
_cell.angle_alpha   90.00
_cell.angle_beta   90.00
_cell.angle_gamma   90.00
#
_symmetry.space_group_name_H-M   'P 1'
#
loop_
_entity.id
_entity.type
_entity.pdbx_description
1 polymer ?
#
loop_
_entity_poly.entity_id
_entity_poly.type
_entity_poly.pdbx_seq_one_letter_code
_entity_poly.pdbx_strand_id
1 'polypeptide(L)' 'LETAFQVHESMGSYLGGGRLELTGENVTECTGGARGLTDGDLARASQSSVDPRRNYEQAMEVAMCIAGVAQAKGSSR' A
#
# COMPACT_ATOMS: atom_id res chain seq x y z
N LEU A 1 3.72 -6.72 0.90
CA LEU A 1 4.86 -5.85 1.29
C LEU A 1 5.73 -6.54 2.33
N GLU A 2 5.16 -7.01 3.44
CA GLU A 2 5.90 -7.76 4.48
C GLU A 2 6.72 -8.92 3.92
N THR A 3 6.11 -9.77 3.09
CA THR A 3 6.83 -10.88 2.42
C THR A 3 7.99 -10.40 1.57
N ALA A 4 7.86 -9.26 0.87
CA ALA A 4 8.95 -8.73 0.07
C ALA A 4 10.13 -8.30 0.97
N PHE A 5 9.86 -7.63 2.09
CA PHE A 5 10.89 -7.31 3.08
C PHE A 5 11.56 -8.56 3.66
N GLN A 6 10.76 -9.57 4.04
CA GLN A 6 11.26 -10.84 4.59
C GLN A 6 12.14 -11.60 3.60
N VAL A 7 11.72 -11.70 2.33
CA VAL A 7 12.49 -12.37 1.28
C VAL A 7 13.83 -11.64 1.06
N HIS A 8 13.80 -10.32 0.87
CA HIS A 8 15.02 -9.56 0.69
C HIS A 8 15.99 -9.71 1.87
N GLU A 9 15.47 -9.70 3.10
CA GLU A 9 16.23 -9.94 4.32
C GLU A 9 16.84 -11.34 4.38
N SER A 10 16.05 -12.38 4.10
CA SER A 10 16.53 -13.78 4.06
C SER A 10 17.61 -14.02 2.99
N MET A 11 17.58 -13.23 1.92
CA MET A 11 18.53 -13.32 0.82
C MET A 11 19.71 -12.35 0.95
N GLY A 12 19.81 -11.60 2.06
CA GLY A 12 20.85 -10.59 2.26
C GLY A 12 20.85 -9.46 1.23
N SER A 13 19.72 -9.23 0.57
CA SER A 13 19.54 -8.23 -0.48
C SER A 13 18.70 -7.05 0.04
N TYR A 14 18.70 -5.95 -0.71
CA TYR A 14 17.99 -4.72 -0.32
C TYR A 14 16.72 -4.52 -1.16
N LEU A 15 15.58 -4.33 -0.49
CA LEU A 15 14.34 -3.92 -1.17
C LEU A 15 14.44 -2.43 -1.53
N GLY A 16 14.80 -2.15 -2.79
CA GLY A 16 15.06 -0.79 -3.28
C GLY A 16 13.83 0.09 -3.47
N GLY A 17 12.63 -0.50 -3.55
CA GLY A 17 11.39 0.24 -3.73
C GLY A 17 10.25 -0.64 -4.22
N GLY A 18 9.07 -0.04 -4.36
CA GLY A 18 7.88 -0.67 -4.93
C GLY A 18 7.09 0.32 -5.78
N ARG A 19 6.27 -0.19 -6.69
CA ARG A 19 5.36 0.61 -7.52
C ARG A 19 3.94 0.43 -7.00
N LEU A 20 3.23 1.54 -6.82
CA LEU A 20 1.83 1.58 -6.41
C LEU A 20 1.04 2.36 -7.44
N GLU A 21 -0.19 1.93 -7.72
CA GLU A 21 -1.16 2.68 -8.50
C GLU A 21 -2.12 3.38 -7.54
N LEU A 22 -2.17 4.70 -7.63
CA LEU A 22 -2.91 5.54 -6.70
C LEU A 22 -3.43 6.80 -7.39
N THR A 23 -4.47 7.38 -6.81
CA THR A 23 -5.03 8.67 -7.20
C THR A 23 -5.29 9.54 -5.97
N GLY A 24 -5.19 10.87 -6.14
CA GLY A 24 -5.59 11.84 -5.11
C GLY A 24 -7.11 12.03 -5.01
N GLU A 25 -7.86 11.42 -5.92
CA GLU A 25 -9.32 11.43 -5.93
C GLU A 25 -9.88 10.52 -4.82
N ASN A 26 -11.06 10.86 -4.31
CA ASN A 26 -11.77 10.04 -3.31
C ASN A 26 -12.50 8.87 -3.99
N VAL A 27 -11.73 7.93 -4.52
CA VAL A 27 -12.24 6.73 -5.21
C VAL A 27 -12.46 5.56 -4.26
N THR A 28 -13.31 4.64 -4.67
CA THR A 28 -13.57 3.36 -4.00
C THR A 28 -13.24 2.23 -4.97
N GLU A 29 -11.98 2.10 -5.34
CA GLU A 29 -11.53 1.12 -6.34
C GLU A 29 -10.88 -0.12 -5.67
N CYS A 30 -10.31 0.03 -4.47
CA CYS A 30 -9.73 -1.06 -3.69
C CYS A 30 -10.49 -1.28 -2.37
N THR A 31 -10.66 -2.53 -1.95
CA THR A 31 -11.24 -2.90 -0.65
C THR A 31 -10.28 -2.69 0.52
N GLY A 32 -10.82 -2.65 1.74
CA GLY A 32 -10.06 -2.48 2.97
C GLY A 32 -9.56 -1.05 3.17
N GLY A 33 -8.34 -0.93 3.73
CA GLY A 33 -7.77 0.33 4.20
C GLY A 33 -8.42 0.84 5.49
N ALA A 34 -7.98 2.00 5.97
CA ALA A 34 -8.47 2.61 7.21
C ALA A 34 -10.00 2.76 7.31
N ARG A 35 -10.71 2.90 6.19
CA ARG A 35 -12.19 2.99 6.13
C ARG A 35 -12.90 1.65 5.98
N GLY A 36 -12.17 0.55 5.81
CA GLY A 36 -12.74 -0.78 5.68
C GLY A 36 -13.68 -0.93 4.48
N LEU A 37 -13.28 -0.42 3.31
CA LEU A 37 -14.11 -0.49 2.11
C LEU A 37 -14.46 -1.95 1.77
N THR A 38 -15.74 -2.21 1.54
CA THR A 38 -16.27 -3.53 1.16
C THR A 38 -16.49 -3.61 -0.35
N ASP A 39 -16.76 -4.82 -0.87
CA ASP A 39 -17.10 -5.00 -2.29
C ASP A 39 -18.32 -4.16 -2.71
N GLY A 40 -19.28 -3.99 -1.80
CA GLY A 40 -20.47 -3.16 -2.04
C GLY A 40 -20.16 -1.66 -2.17
N ASP A 41 -19.07 -1.20 -1.55
CA ASP A 41 -18.65 0.21 -1.65
C ASP A 41 -18.02 0.53 -3.00
N LEU A 42 -17.54 -0.47 -3.75
CA LEU A 42 -16.76 -0.24 -4.96
C LEU A 42 -17.57 0.50 -6.05
N ALA A 43 -18.85 0.18 -6.16
CA ALA A 43 -19.74 0.79 -7.14
C ALA A 43 -19.97 2.30 -6.92
N ARG A 44 -19.63 2.84 -5.73
CA ARG A 44 -19.87 4.25 -5.38
C ARG A 44 -18.98 5.21 -6.17
N ALA A 45 -17.72 4.85 -6.39
CA ALA A 45 -16.72 5.71 -7.00
C ALA A 45 -15.58 4.90 -7.63
N SER A 46 -15.91 3.87 -8.41
CA SER A 46 -14.95 3.18 -9.28
C SER A 46 -14.82 3.94 -10.60
N GLN A 47 -13.66 4.56 -10.86
CA GLN A 47 -13.48 5.46 -12.00
C GLN A 47 -12.43 4.97 -13.01
N SER A 48 -11.42 4.22 -12.56
CA SER A 48 -10.44 3.61 -13.47
C SER A 48 -11.10 2.62 -14.42
N SER A 49 -10.70 2.65 -15.69
CA SER A 49 -11.14 1.71 -16.73
C SER A 49 -10.30 0.44 -16.80
N VAL A 50 -9.15 0.41 -16.12
CA VAL A 50 -8.20 -0.70 -16.16
C VAL A 50 -8.03 -1.25 -14.75
N ASP A 51 -6.92 -0.93 -14.09
CA ASP A 51 -6.62 -1.45 -12.77
C ASP A 51 -7.16 -0.52 -11.67
N PRO A 52 -7.68 -1.08 -10.56
CA PRO A 52 -8.20 -0.32 -9.45
C PRO A 52 -7.06 0.42 -8.72
N ARG A 53 -7.20 1.73 -8.59
CA ARG A 53 -6.21 2.60 -7.94
C ARG A 53 -6.53 2.76 -6.47
N ARG A 54 -5.50 2.84 -5.64
CA ARG A 54 -5.66 3.19 -4.22
C ARG A 54 -6.06 4.65 -4.07
N ASN A 55 -6.95 4.92 -3.12
CA ASN A 55 -7.23 6.29 -2.70
C ASN A 55 -6.13 6.81 -1.75
N TYR A 56 -6.20 8.10 -1.43
CA TYR A 56 -5.24 8.80 -0.58
C TYR A 56 -5.00 8.10 0.77
N GLU A 57 -6.06 7.67 1.46
CA GLU A 57 -5.98 7.06 2.78
C GLU A 57 -5.25 5.71 2.72
N GLN A 58 -5.61 4.88 1.74
CA GLN A 58 -4.96 3.58 1.49
C GLN A 58 -3.49 3.72 1.05
N ALA A 59 -3.15 4.79 0.33
CA ALA A 59 -1.78 5.09 -0.05
C ALA A 59 -0.95 5.54 1.16
N MET A 60 -1.52 6.41 2.01
CA MET A 60 -0.87 6.88 3.23
C MET A 60 -0.61 5.74 4.23
N GLU A 61 -1.57 4.83 4.39
CA GLU A 61 -1.41 3.63 5.21
C GLU A 61 -0.19 2.80 4.79
N VAL A 62 -0.03 2.55 3.48
CA VAL A 62 1.14 1.84 2.95
C VAL A 62 2.44 2.59 3.21
N ALA A 63 2.44 3.91 3.01
CA ALA A 63 3.61 4.74 3.27
C ALA A 63 4.05 4.64 4.75
N MET A 64 3.09 4.68 5.68
CA MET A 64 3.36 4.52 7.11
C MET A 64 3.84 3.11 7.47
N CYS A 65 3.27 2.05 6.88
CA CYS A 65 3.78 0.69 7.05
C CYS A 65 5.24 0.55 6.58
N ILE A 66 5.57 1.09 5.40
CA ILE A 66 6.94 1.08 4.87
C ILE A 66 7.88 1.87 5.80
N ALA A 67 7.46 3.05 6.26
CA ALA A 67 8.24 3.86 7.18
C ALA A 67 8.49 3.13 8.51
N GLY A 68 7.49 2.45 9.07
CA GLY A 68 7.63 1.65 10.29
C GLY A 68 8.67 0.54 10.14
N VAL A 69 8.66 -0.18 9.01
CA VAL A 69 9.68 -1.20 8.71
C VAL A 69 11.07 -0.57 8.56
N ALA A 70 11.18 0.58 7.90
CA ALA A 70 12.46 1.28 7.74
C ALA A 70 13.04 1.77 9.08
N GLN A 71 12.21 2.30 9.98
CA GLN A 71 12.63 2.74 11.31
C GLN A 71 13.15 1.57 12.16
N ALA A 72 12.48 0.43 12.14
CA ALA A 72 12.93 -0.78 12.86
C ALA A 72 14.33 -1.24 12.40
N LYS A 73 14.65 -1.11 11.10
CA LYS A 73 15.98 -1.45 10.56
C LYS A 73 17.06 -0.42 10.89
N GLY A 74 16.69 0.85 11.08
CA GLY A 74 17.62 1.93 11.45
C GLY A 74 18.08 1.87 12.91
N SER A 75 17.23 1.37 13.81
CA SER A 75 17.56 1.26 15.25
C SER A 75 18.41 0.03 15.60
N SER A 76 18.64 -0.87 14.65
CA SER A 76 19.44 -2.10 14.82
C SER A 76 20.84 -2.01 14.20
N ARG A 77 21.28 -0.80 13.81
CA ARG A 77 22.63 -0.49 13.32
C ARG A 77 23.40 0.36 14.30
#